data_AF-A0A9E1AG65-F1
#
_entry.id   AF-A0A9E1AG65-F1
#
_cell.length_a   1.000
_cell.length_b   1.000
_cell.length_c   1.000
_cell.angle_alpha   90.00
_cell.angle_beta   90.00
_cell.angle_gamma   90.00
#
_symmetry.space_group_name_H-M   'P 1'
#
loop_
_entity.id
_entity.type
_entity.pdbx_description
1 polymer ?
#
loop_
_entity_poly.entity_id
_entity_poly.type
_entity_poly.pdbx_seq_one_letter_code
_entity_poly.pdbx_strand_id
1 'polypeptide(L)'
;MTKRMLTAVLTVALTLSLTACGGRTRQEAGETRTVYTMDTVMNLTAYGENASAALDAAEETLRTLDAKLDRHDETSTVSALNRDGTVEDAELAQLTDIAQTIG
;
A
#
# COMPACT_ATOMS: atom_id res chain seq x y z
N MET A 1 -14.95 48.76 38.09
CA MET A 1 -15.04 48.33 36.68
C MET A 1 -13.80 47.59 36.20
N THR A 2 -12.60 48.01 36.62
CA THR A 2 -11.29 47.40 36.29
C THR A 2 -11.16 45.90 36.58
N LYS A 3 -11.66 45.38 37.71
CA LYS A 3 -11.62 43.93 38.01
C LYS A 3 -12.41 43.07 37.02
N ARG A 4 -13.58 43.53 36.57
CA ARG A 4 -14.42 42.79 35.61
C ARG A 4 -13.81 42.77 34.20
N MET A 5 -13.14 43.87 33.82
CA MET A 5 -12.39 43.94 32.55
C MET A 5 -11.14 43.06 32.58
N LEU A 6 -10.44 43.01 33.71
CA LEU A 6 -9.27 42.13 33.87
C LEU A 6 -9.64 40.64 33.77
N THR A 7 -10.74 40.24 34.40
CA THR A 7 -11.25 38.86 34.30
C THR A 7 -11.62 38.51 32.86
N ALA A 8 -12.29 39.41 32.13
CA ALA A 8 -12.67 39.18 30.74
C ALA A 8 -11.45 38.99 29.82
N VAL A 9 -10.43 39.84 29.97
CA VAL A 9 -9.17 39.75 29.19
C VAL A 9 -8.43 38.45 29.47
N LEU A 10 -8.37 38.03 30.74
CA LEU A 10 -7.71 36.79 31.13
C LEU A 10 -8.43 35.54 30.56
N THR A 11 -9.77 35.52 30.58
CA THR A 11 -10.54 34.43 29.96
C THR A 11 -10.34 34.37 28.45
N VAL A 12 -10.32 35.50 27.75
CA VAL A 12 -10.10 35.53 26.30
C VAL A 12 -8.70 35.02 25.95
N ALA A 13 -7.66 35.52 26.64
CA ALA A 13 -6.29 35.07 26.43
C ALA A 13 -6.11 33.56 26.69
N LEU A 14 -6.76 33.03 27.74
CA LEU A 14 -6.72 31.61 28.05
C LEU A 14 -7.43 30.77 26.98
N THR A 15 -8.57 31.24 26.45
CA THR A 15 -9.30 30.53 25.38
C THR A 15 -8.53 30.53 24.04
N LEU A 16 -7.82 31.60 23.70
CA LEU A 16 -6.97 31.64 22.49
C LEU A 16 -5.75 30.71 22.61
N SER A 17 -5.22 30.55 23.82
CA SER A 17 -4.07 29.66 24.08
C SER A 17 -4.43 28.18 23.89
N LEU A 18 -5.70 27.80 24.11
CA LEU A 18 -6.18 26.42 23.96
C LEU A 18 -6.34 25.97 22.50
N THR A 19 -6.45 26.90 21.54
CA THR A 19 -6.52 26.56 20.11
C THR A 19 -5.16 26.30 19.46
N ALA A 20 -4.04 26.57 20.17
CA ALA A 20 -2.69 26.44 19.63
C ALA A 20 -2.05 25.04 19.82
N CYS A 21 -2.67 24.13 20.58
CA CYS A 21 -2.19 22.75 20.75
C CYS A 21 -2.62 21.79 19.61
N GLY A 22 -3.24 22.32 18.56
CA GLY A 22 -3.75 21.55 17.41
C GLY A 22 -2.76 21.43 16.24
N GLY A 23 -1.48 21.77 16.43
CA GLY A 23 -0.41 21.55 15.46
C GLY A 23 -0.15 20.06 15.25
N ARG A 24 -1.14 19.34 14.73
CA ARG A 24 -0.95 18.01 14.18
C ARG A 24 -0.07 18.20 12.96
N THR A 25 1.22 17.95 13.09
CA THR A 25 1.93 17.31 11.99
C THR A 25 1.04 16.16 11.57
N ARG A 26 0.37 16.32 10.42
CA ARG A 26 -0.36 15.24 9.77
C ARG A 26 0.71 14.20 9.45
N GLN A 27 1.00 13.32 10.41
CA GLN A 27 1.47 11.98 10.07
C GLN A 27 0.36 11.48 9.16
N GLU A 28 0.63 11.42 7.87
CA GLU A 28 -0.31 10.85 6.93
C GLU A 28 -0.56 9.43 7.42
N ALA A 29 -1.75 9.20 7.97
CA ALA A 29 -2.11 7.87 8.42
C ALA A 29 -2.10 7.00 7.17
N GLY A 30 -1.17 6.04 7.12
CA GLY A 30 -1.05 5.14 5.99
C GLY A 30 -2.35 4.35 5.83
N GLU A 31 -2.75 4.13 4.59
CA GLU A 31 -3.83 3.22 4.27
C GLU A 31 -3.26 1.81 4.21
N THR A 32 -3.95 0.85 4.81
CA THR A 32 -3.56 -0.56 4.78
C THR A 32 -4.66 -1.39 4.16
N ARG A 33 -4.30 -2.28 3.22
CA ARG A 33 -5.20 -3.23 2.60
C ARG A 33 -4.66 -4.65 2.72
N THR A 34 -5.56 -5.58 3.06
CA THR A 34 -5.27 -7.01 3.06
C THR A 34 -5.65 -7.59 1.71
N VAL A 35 -4.69 -8.23 1.04
CA VAL A 35 -4.86 -8.87 -0.27
C VAL A 35 -4.69 -10.39 -0.09
N TYR A 36 -5.59 -11.15 -0.70
CA TYR A 36 -5.60 -12.61 -0.69
C TYR A 36 -5.36 -13.12 -2.10
N THR A 37 -4.18 -13.68 -2.35
CA THR A 37 -3.70 -14.10 -3.67
C THR A 37 -2.45 -14.95 -3.48
N MET A 38 -2.05 -15.77 -4.45
CA MET A 38 -0.88 -16.65 -4.35
C MET A 38 -0.92 -17.58 -3.13
N ASP A 39 -2.12 -18.06 -2.77
CA ASP A 39 -2.39 -18.87 -1.58
C ASP A 39 -1.87 -18.27 -0.26
N THR A 40 -1.73 -16.95 -0.20
CA THR A 40 -1.21 -16.24 0.96
C THR A 40 -2.04 -15.00 1.29
N VAL A 41 -1.83 -14.50 2.51
CA VAL A 41 -2.39 -13.24 2.98
C VAL A 41 -1.28 -12.21 3.01
N MET A 42 -1.45 -11.11 2.29
CA MET A 42 -0.52 -9.99 2.26
C MET A 42 -1.17 -8.74 2.82
N ASN A 43 -0.44 -7.98 3.64
CA ASN A 43 -0.86 -6.67 4.10
C ASN A 43 0.00 -5.60 3.43
N LEU A 44 -0.64 -4.77 2.61
CA LEU A 44 0.01 -3.66 1.91
C LEU A 44 -0.33 -2.36 2.64
N THR A 45 0.68 -1.55 2.96
CA THR A 45 0.48 -0.23 3.54
C THR A 45 1.09 0.82 2.62
N ALA A 46 0.29 1.82 2.23
CA ALA A 46 0.73 2.95 1.43
C ALA A 46 0.50 4.28 2.17
N TYR A 47 1.37 5.25 1.91
CA TYR A 47 1.32 6.60 2.48
C TYR A 47 1.37 7.61 1.32
N GLY A 48 0.86 8.82 1.52
CA GLY A 48 0.78 9.83 0.47
C GLY A 48 -0.64 10.07 -0.02
N GLU A 49 -0.81 11.17 -0.75
CA GLU A 49 -2.07 11.57 -1.40
C GLU A 49 -2.65 10.48 -2.31
N ASN A 50 -1.78 9.65 -2.90
CA ASN A 50 -2.16 8.57 -3.83
C ASN A 50 -2.17 7.17 -3.19
N ALA A 51 -2.19 7.05 -1.86
CA ALA A 51 -2.10 5.77 -1.16
C ALA A 51 -3.14 4.75 -1.65
N SER A 52 -4.42 5.13 -1.72
CA SER A 52 -5.50 4.26 -2.22
C SER A 52 -5.24 3.78 -3.65
N ALA A 53 -4.91 4.69 -4.58
CA ALA A 53 -4.68 4.34 -5.98
C ALA A 53 -3.46 3.42 -6.15
N ALA A 54 -2.41 3.64 -5.35
CA ALA A 54 -1.25 2.75 -5.32
C ALA A 54 -1.59 1.36 -4.78
N LEU A 55 -2.46 1.27 -3.76
CA LEU A 55 -2.94 0.00 -3.24
C LEU A 55 -3.81 -0.75 -4.25
N ASP A 56 -4.69 -0.05 -4.96
CA ASP A 56 -5.52 -0.62 -6.03
C ASP A 56 -4.64 -1.21 -7.15
N ALA A 57 -3.65 -0.44 -7.63
CA ALA A 57 -2.73 -0.89 -8.66
C ALA A 57 -1.83 -2.06 -8.20
N ALA A 58 -1.39 -2.04 -6.94
CA ALA A 58 -0.61 -3.13 -6.37
C ALA A 58 -1.44 -4.43 -6.27
N GLU A 59 -2.69 -4.33 -5.83
CA GLU A 59 -3.61 -5.47 -5.76
C GLU A 59 -3.90 -6.06 -7.16
N GLU A 60 -4.10 -5.23 -8.17
CA GLU A 60 -4.27 -5.68 -9.56
C GLU A 60 -3.01 -6.38 -10.10
N THR A 61 -1.83 -5.82 -9.82
CA THR A 61 -0.55 -6.42 -10.20
C THR A 61 -0.38 -7.78 -9.54
N LEU A 62 -0.67 -7.90 -8.25
CA LEU A 62 -0.58 -9.18 -7.53
C LEU A 62 -1.52 -10.23 -8.11
N ARG A 63 -2.77 -9.87 -8.43
CA ARG A 63 -3.71 -10.79 -9.09
C ARG A 63 -3.25 -11.22 -10.48
N THR A 64 -2.64 -10.31 -11.23
CA THR A 64 -2.08 -10.61 -12.55
C THR A 64 -0.91 -11.59 -12.42
N LEU A 65 -0.03 -11.37 -11.45
CA LEU A 65 1.08 -12.28 -11.16
C LEU A 65 0.59 -13.64 -10.68
N ASP A 66 -0.47 -13.69 -9.87
CA ASP A 66 -1.08 -14.94 -9.40
C ASP A 66 -1.54 -15.80 -10.59
N ALA A 67 -2.35 -15.22 -11.48
CA ALA A 67 -2.80 -15.91 -12.69
C ALA A 67 -1.65 -16.32 -13.63
N LYS A 68 -0.58 -15.51 -13.68
CA LYS A 68 0.59 -15.79 -14.53
C LYS A 68 1.48 -16.91 -13.98
N LEU A 69 1.64 -16.96 -12.66
CA LEU A 69 2.64 -17.78 -11.96
C LEU A 69 2.06 -18.99 -11.24
N ASP A 70 0.73 -19.14 -11.16
CA ASP A 70 0.10 -20.30 -10.55
C ASP A 70 0.38 -21.58 -11.35
N ARG A 71 1.21 -22.47 -10.79
CA ARG A 71 1.53 -23.78 -11.37
C ARG A 71 0.39 -24.80 -11.31
N HIS A 72 -0.68 -24.50 -10.60
CA HIS A 72 -1.89 -25.32 -10.49
C HIS A 72 -2.97 -24.92 -11.51
N ASP A 73 -2.92 -23.69 -12.03
CA ASP A 73 -3.77 -23.24 -13.11
C ASP A 73 -3.18 -23.67 -14.47
N GLU A 74 -3.86 -24.57 -15.17
CA GLU A 74 -3.44 -25.08 -16.49
C GLU A 74 -3.38 -23.98 -17.57
N THR A 75 -4.04 -22.84 -17.33
CA THR A 75 -4.07 -21.69 -18.24
C THR A 75 -2.99 -20.66 -17.94
N SER A 76 -2.24 -20.82 -16.84
CA SER A 76 -1.16 -19.89 -16.46
C SER A 76 0.01 -19.92 -17.43
N THR A 77 0.76 -18.83 -17.45
CA THR A 77 1.96 -18.73 -18.30
C THR A 77 3.06 -19.68 -17.83
N VAL A 78 3.19 -19.92 -16.52
CA VAL A 78 4.10 -20.95 -15.98
C VAL A 78 3.67 -22.37 -16.40
N SER A 79 2.37 -22.67 -16.43
CA SER A 79 1.90 -23.98 -16.92
C SER A 79 2.16 -24.17 -18.41
N ALA A 80 2.05 -23.11 -19.23
CA ALA A 80 2.47 -23.16 -20.62
C ALA A 80 3.98 -23.44 -20.75
N LEU A 81 4.82 -22.71 -20.01
CA LEU A 81 6.27 -22.95 -19.95
C LEU A 81 6.59 -24.41 -19.57
N ASN A 82 5.91 -24.96 -18.56
CA ASN A 82 6.15 -26.33 -18.10
C ASN A 82 5.78 -27.39 -19.16
N ARG A 83 4.75 -27.14 -19.98
CA ARG A 83 4.35 -28.05 -21.06
C ARG A 83 5.24 -27.95 -22.29
N ASP A 84 5.54 -26.73 -22.70
CA ASP A 84 6.14 -26.45 -24.00
C ASP A 84 7.68 -26.31 -23.90
N GLY A 85 8.20 -26.09 -22.69
CA GLY A 85 9.63 -25.91 -22.41
C GLY A 85 10.17 -24.53 -22.79
N THR A 86 9.33 -23.66 -23.33
CA THR A 86 9.67 -22.29 -23.75
C THR A 86 8.56 -21.32 -23.40
N VAL A 87 8.87 -20.02 -23.30
CA VAL A 87 7.87 -18.98 -23.03
C VAL A 87 8.22 -17.69 -23.77
N GLU A 88 7.22 -17.07 -24.39
CA GLU A 88 7.38 -15.79 -25.12
C GLU A 88 7.30 -14.57 -24.19
N ASP A 89 6.74 -14.75 -23.00
CA ASP A 89 6.68 -13.71 -21.98
C ASP A 89 8.10 -13.37 -21.50
N ALA A 90 8.59 -12.19 -21.90
CA ALA A 90 9.95 -11.77 -21.65
C ALA A 90 10.28 -11.60 -20.16
N GLU A 91 9.29 -11.27 -19.32
CA GLU A 91 9.50 -11.14 -17.87
C GLU A 91 9.64 -12.53 -17.24
N LEU A 92 8.79 -13.49 -17.62
CA LEU A 92 8.89 -14.86 -17.14
C LEU A 92 10.15 -15.57 -17.65
N ALA A 93 10.57 -15.28 -18.89
CA ALA A 93 11.85 -15.75 -19.42
C ALA A 93 13.02 -15.26 -18.55
N GLN A 94 13.07 -13.96 -18.25
CA GLN A 94 14.09 -13.39 -17.36
C GLN A 94 14.04 -13.99 -15.95
N LEU A 95 12.86 -14.20 -15.39
CA LEU A 95 12.70 -14.85 -14.08
C LEU A 95 13.24 -16.28 -14.08
N THR A 96 13.07 -17.01 -15.20
CA THR A 96 13.59 -18.37 -15.35
C THR A 96 15.13 -18.38 -15.41
N ASP A 97 15.74 -17.45 -16.14
CA ASP A 97 17.20 -17.29 -16.20
C ASP A 97 17.78 -17.00 -14.80
N ILE A 98 17.11 -16.14 -14.04
CA ILE A 98 17.49 -15.84 -12.65
C ILE A 98 17.35 -17.10 -11.78
N ALA A 99 16.22 -17.81 -11.87
CA ALA A 99 15.97 -19.03 -11.10
C ALA A 99 17.03 -20.11 -11.34
N GLN A 100 17.49 -20.26 -12.59
CA GLN A 100 18.57 -21.19 -12.96
C GLN A 100 19.95 -20.76 -12.43
N THR A 101 20.14 -19.47 -12.17
CA THR A 101 21.41 -18.95 -11.63
C THR A 101 21.54 -19.22 -10.13
N ILE A 102 20.41 -19.31 -9.42
CA ILE A 102 20.37 -19.45 -7.95
C ILE A 102 20.10 -20.88 -7.46
N GLY A 103 19.62 -21.78 -8.34
CA GLY A 103 19.36 -23.19 -8.04
C GLY A 103 20.59 -24.07 -8.23
#